data_AF-A0A6A8ANH9-F1
#
_entry.id   AF-A0A6A8ANH9-F1
#
_cell.length_a   1.000
_cell.length_b   1.000
_cell.length_c   1.000
_cell.angle_alpha   90.00
_cell.angle_beta   90.00
_cell.angle_gamma   90.00
#
_symmetry.space_group_name_H-M   'P 1'
#
loop_
_entity.id
_entity.type
_entity.pdbx_description
1 polymer ?
#
loop_
_entity_poly.entity_id
_entity_poly.type
_entity_poly.pdbx_seq_one_letter_code
_entity_poly.pdbx_strand_id
1 'polypeptide(L)'
;MGLGNMKVGPKLFLGFGAVLVLTAALGIVAFLQISAMSDQSDIMGKSAELKVEMKTVRQQEKNYIMRVDQASIDNTNAAVAKVKSLATELTGMVETVEDKTAVEEVKTTIPKYDSAFTEVQALTDEKEEQLATVEEDARAIETVITGSSADQATEDKLMINLLIIRRTEKNYCPNNLVLE
;
A
#
# COMPACT_ATOMS: atom_id res chain seq x y z
N MET A 1 24.80 40.41 51.23
CA MET A 1 24.40 40.36 52.66
C MET A 1 24.77 39.00 53.22
N GLY A 2 25.53 38.96 54.31
CA GLY A 2 26.27 37.79 54.76
C GLY A 2 25.41 36.66 55.33
N LEU A 3 25.67 35.43 54.87
CA LEU A 3 25.19 34.17 55.48
C LEU A 3 25.94 33.83 56.80
N GLY A 4 26.72 34.77 57.35
CA GLY A 4 27.66 34.54 58.44
C GLY A 4 27.04 34.35 59.82
N ASN A 5 25.82 34.87 60.09
CA ASN A 5 25.31 34.97 61.46
C ASN A 5 23.86 34.44 61.68
N MET A 6 23.36 33.54 60.82
CA MET A 6 22.09 32.83 61.05
C MET A 6 22.30 31.49 61.77
N LYS A 7 21.34 31.10 62.63
CA LYS A 7 21.29 29.78 63.29
C LYS A 7 21.44 28.65 62.26
N VAL A 8 22.01 27.52 62.65
CA VAL A 8 22.35 26.40 61.74
C VAL A 8 21.13 25.85 60.99
N GLY A 9 19.94 25.87 61.61
CA GLY A 9 18.68 25.37 61.02
C GLY A 9 18.29 26.04 59.69
N PRO A 10 18.18 27.38 59.62
CA PRO A 10 17.94 28.10 58.37
C PRO A 10 18.94 27.83 57.24
N LYS A 11 20.22 27.60 57.53
CA LYS A 11 21.23 27.27 56.50
C LYS A 11 21.01 25.89 55.90
N LEU A 12 20.62 24.92 56.74
CA LEU A 12 20.30 23.57 56.31
C LEU A 12 19.01 23.54 55.45
N PHE A 13 17.98 24.28 55.87
CA PHE A 13 16.73 24.40 55.12
C PHE A 13 16.91 25.08 53.77
N LEU A 14 17.78 26.09 53.69
CA LEU A 14 18.05 26.81 52.44
C LEU A 14 18.81 25.93 51.44
N GLY A 15 19.78 25.14 51.92
CA GLY A 15 20.46 24.12 51.10
C GLY A 15 19.51 23.01 50.62
N PHE A 16 18.68 22.47 51.51
CA PHE A 16 17.71 21.43 51.17
C PHE A 16 16.60 21.93 50.23
N GLY A 17 16.10 23.15 50.46
CA GLY A 17 15.12 23.81 49.60
C GLY A 17 15.68 24.07 48.20
N ALA A 18 16.94 24.48 48.08
CA ALA A 18 17.60 24.64 46.78
C ALA A 18 17.69 23.31 46.02
N VAL A 19 17.99 22.20 46.70
CA VAL A 19 18.00 20.86 46.10
C VAL A 19 16.60 20.46 45.62
N LEU A 20 15.55 20.69 46.42
CA LEU A 20 14.18 20.38 46.02
C LEU A 20 13.73 21.16 44.78
N VAL A 21 14.09 22.43 44.67
CA VAL A 21 13.79 23.25 43.47
C VAL A 21 14.52 22.70 42.24
N LEU A 22 15.80 22.33 42.38
CA LEU A 22 16.56 21.68 41.31
C LEU A 22 15.95 20.33 40.91
N THR A 23 15.52 19.50 41.86
CA THR A 23 14.83 18.24 41.57
C THR A 23 13.50 18.45 40.85
N ALA A 24 12.71 19.45 41.26
CA ALA A 24 11.46 19.79 40.58
C ALA A 24 11.71 20.25 39.14
N ALA A 25 12.74 21.06 38.91
CA ALA A 25 13.14 21.48 37.56
C ALA A 25 13.54 20.29 36.68
N LEU A 26 14.33 19.35 37.21
CA LEU A 26 14.69 18.12 36.50
C LEU A 26 13.46 17.25 36.18
N GLY A 27 12.51 17.13 37.11
CA GLY A 27 11.26 16.40 36.90
C GLY A 27 10.42 17.01 35.77
N ILE A 28 10.35 18.34 35.69
CA ILE A 28 9.66 19.04 34.60
C ILE A 28 10.36 18.77 33.26
N VAL A 29 11.68 18.91 33.19
CA VAL A 29 12.44 18.64 31.96
C VAL A 29 12.29 17.18 31.51
N ALA A 30 12.33 16.23 32.44
CA ALA A 30 12.11 14.81 32.16
C ALA A 30 10.71 14.54 31.64
N PHE A 31 9.67 15.18 32.20
CA PHE A 31 8.30 15.04 31.75
C PHE A 31 8.10 15.61 30.34
N LEU A 32 8.69 16.77 30.05
CA LEU A 32 8.64 17.38 28.71
C LEU A 32 9.36 16.51 27.67
N GLN A 33 10.51 15.92 28.00
CA GLN A 33 11.24 15.01 27.09
C GLN A 33 10.49 13.70 26.82
N ILE A 34 9.89 13.09 27.85
CA ILE A 34 9.10 11.86 27.68
C ILE A 34 7.88 12.11 26.79
N SER A 35 7.22 13.25 26.96
CA SER A 35 6.04 13.60 26.15
C SER A 35 6.40 13.76 24.67
N ALA A 36 7.48 14.50 24.37
CA ALA A 36 7.96 14.67 23.00
C ALA A 36 8.40 13.35 22.34
N MET A 37 8.99 12.43 23.11
CA MET A 37 9.40 11.11 22.60
C MET A 37 8.19 10.18 22.37
N SER A 38 7.14 10.30 23.17
CA SER A 38 5.87 9.58 22.97
C SER A 38 5.21 10.00 21.66
N ASP A 39 5.09 11.31 21.41
CA ASP A 39 4.46 11.84 20.19
C ASP A 39 5.24 11.44 18.92
N GLN A 40 6.57 11.48 18.98
CA GLN A 40 7.43 11.05 17.87
C GLN A 40 7.30 9.54 17.58
N SER A 41 7.18 8.71 18.61
CA SER A 41 6.96 7.26 18.46
C SER A 41 5.63 6.95 17.79
N ASP A 42 4.57 7.68 18.12
CA ASP A 42 3.24 7.48 17.52
C ASP A 42 3.21 7.88 16.04
N ILE A 43 3.87 8.98 15.67
CA ILE A 43 4.06 9.39 14.27
C ILE A 43 4.80 8.29 13.49
N MET A 44 5.88 7.76 14.05
CA MET A 44 6.65 6.68 13.42
C MET A 44 5.80 5.41 13.25
N GLY A 45 5.01 5.05 14.26
CA GLY A 45 4.11 3.89 14.22
C GLY A 45 3.08 3.99 13.10
N LYS A 46 2.39 5.13 12.99
CA LYS A 46 1.40 5.37 11.92
C LYS A 46 2.03 5.45 10.54
N SER A 47 3.23 6.03 10.43
CA SER A 47 3.98 6.07 9.18
C SER A 47 4.38 4.66 8.71
N ALA A 48 4.78 3.79 9.64
CA ALA A 48 5.06 2.40 9.36
C ALA A 48 3.80 1.64 8.94
N GLU A 49 2.67 1.86 9.61
CA GLU A 49 1.38 1.28 9.24
C GLU A 49 0.95 1.73 7.84
N LEU A 50 1.05 3.02 7.53
CA LEU A 50 0.75 3.55 6.19
C LEU A 50 1.57 2.86 5.11
N LYS A 51 2.87 2.65 5.36
CA LYS A 51 3.75 1.94 4.43
C LYS A 51 3.36 0.47 4.24
N VAL A 52 2.94 -0.20 5.31
CA VAL A 52 2.44 -1.58 5.24
C VAL A 52 1.15 -1.62 4.43
N GLU A 53 0.19 -0.74 4.70
CA GLU A 53 -1.08 -0.69 3.98
C GLU A 53 -0.89 -0.37 2.50
N MET A 54 0.04 0.52 2.15
CA MET A 54 0.35 0.77 0.74
C MET A 54 0.96 -0.45 0.04
N LYS A 55 1.70 -1.30 0.75
CA LYS A 55 2.15 -2.59 0.21
C LYS A 55 0.98 -3.55 0.04
N THR A 56 0.04 -3.58 1.00
CA THR A 56 -1.18 -4.37 0.91
C THR A 56 -1.99 -3.97 -0.33
N VAL A 57 -2.18 -2.67 -0.56
CA VAL A 57 -2.83 -2.13 -1.77
C VAL A 57 -2.19 -2.74 -3.03
N ARG A 58 -0.87 -2.61 -3.20
CA ARG A 58 -0.16 -3.14 -4.39
C ARG A 58 -0.22 -4.66 -4.49
N GLN A 59 -0.25 -5.36 -3.36
CA GLN A 59 -0.40 -6.83 -3.35
C GLN A 59 -1.78 -7.24 -3.84
N GLN A 60 -2.84 -6.58 -3.39
CA GLN A 60 -4.21 -6.91 -3.77
C GLN A 60 -4.51 -6.48 -5.21
N GLU A 61 -3.94 -5.38 -5.67
CA GLU A 61 -3.94 -5.00 -7.08
C GLU A 61 -3.35 -6.12 -7.96
N LYS A 62 -2.15 -6.62 -7.62
CA LYS A 62 -1.53 -7.75 -8.34
C LYS A 62 -2.39 -9.02 -8.26
N ASN A 63 -3.01 -9.29 -7.11
CA ASN A 63 -3.95 -10.42 -6.99
C ASN A 63 -5.15 -10.28 -7.92
N TYR A 64 -5.74 -9.08 -8.02
CA TYR A 64 -6.83 -8.80 -8.93
C TYR A 64 -6.41 -9.03 -10.39
N ILE A 65 -5.25 -8.51 -10.81
CA ILE A 65 -4.75 -8.71 -12.17
C ILE A 65 -4.54 -10.21 -12.49
N MET A 66 -4.12 -11.01 -11.50
CA MET A 66 -3.92 -12.45 -11.68
C MET A 66 -5.19 -13.29 -11.63
N ARG A 67 -6.21 -12.87 -10.88
CA ARG A 67 -7.37 -13.71 -10.54
C ARG A 67 -8.71 -13.17 -11.04
N VAL A 68 -8.75 -11.87 -11.35
CA VAL A 68 -9.92 -11.11 -11.81
C VAL A 68 -11.12 -11.34 -10.87
N ASP A 69 -10.85 -11.30 -9.56
CA ASP A 69 -11.86 -11.62 -8.53
C ASP A 69 -12.29 -10.39 -7.72
N GLN A 70 -13.57 -10.36 -7.35
CA GLN A 70 -14.16 -9.25 -6.58
C GLN A 70 -13.52 -9.06 -5.20
N ALA A 71 -13.06 -10.14 -4.55
CA ALA A 71 -12.47 -10.03 -3.23
C ALA A 71 -11.15 -9.24 -3.27
N SER A 72 -10.36 -9.39 -4.33
CA SER A 72 -9.14 -8.60 -4.56
C SER A 72 -9.44 -7.10 -4.79
N ILE A 73 -10.56 -6.77 -5.45
CA ILE A 73 -11.04 -5.39 -5.59
C ILE A 73 -11.43 -4.84 -4.21
N ASP A 74 -12.26 -5.57 -3.47
CA ASP A 74 -12.75 -5.14 -2.15
C ASP A 74 -11.59 -4.94 -1.16
N ASN A 75 -10.61 -5.84 -1.17
CA ASN A 75 -9.42 -5.74 -0.35
C ASN A 75 -8.53 -4.55 -0.75
N THR A 76 -8.37 -4.28 -2.05
CA THR A 76 -7.66 -3.07 -2.53
C THR A 76 -8.36 -1.81 -2.03
N ASN A 77 -9.67 -1.71 -2.20
CA ASN A 77 -10.47 -0.57 -1.76
C ASN A 77 -10.40 -0.35 -0.25
N ALA A 78 -10.45 -1.43 0.54
CA ALA A 78 -10.33 -1.36 2.00
C ALA A 78 -8.94 -0.86 2.43
N ALA A 79 -7.87 -1.37 1.81
CA ALA A 79 -6.51 -0.95 2.10
C ALA A 79 -6.27 0.53 1.69
N VAL A 80 -6.77 0.95 0.53
CA VAL A 80 -6.77 2.35 0.08
C VAL A 80 -7.49 3.25 1.10
N ALA A 81 -8.68 2.86 1.55
CA ALA A 81 -9.43 3.63 2.54
C ALA A 81 -8.65 3.78 3.85
N LYS A 82 -7.95 2.72 4.27
CA LYS A 82 -7.09 2.75 5.44
C LYS A 82 -5.88 3.68 5.25
N VAL A 83 -5.23 3.66 4.07
CA VAL A 83 -4.16 4.62 3.73
C VAL A 83 -4.68 6.06 3.80
N LYS A 84 -5.89 6.34 3.29
CA LYS A 84 -6.51 7.69 3.39
C LYS A 84 -6.74 8.11 4.84
N SER A 85 -7.22 7.20 5.69
CA SER A 85 -7.40 7.47 7.13
C SER A 85 -6.07 7.80 7.80
N LEU A 86 -5.06 6.95 7.60
CA LEU A 86 -3.73 7.11 8.19
C LEU A 86 -3.05 8.41 7.74
N ALA A 87 -3.18 8.77 6.45
CA ALA A 87 -2.66 10.04 5.95
C ALA A 87 -3.38 11.25 6.59
N THR A 88 -4.70 11.16 6.80
CA THR A 88 -5.47 12.22 7.47
C THR A 88 -5.06 12.37 8.93
N GLU A 89 -4.90 11.26 9.64
CA GLU A 89 -4.43 11.24 11.03
C GLU A 89 -3.02 11.82 11.16
N LEU A 90 -2.10 11.39 10.28
CA LEU A 90 -0.72 11.90 10.25
C LEU A 90 -0.69 13.42 10.02
N THR A 91 -1.58 13.97 9.19
CA THR A 91 -1.66 15.43 8.93
C THR A 91 -1.82 16.23 10.24
N GLY A 92 -2.57 15.69 11.21
CA GLY A 92 -2.81 16.34 12.51
C GLY A 92 -1.69 16.14 13.53
N MET A 93 -0.74 15.23 13.28
CA MET A 93 0.32 14.87 14.22
C MET A 93 1.69 15.44 13.80
N VAL A 94 1.92 15.64 12.50
CA VAL A 94 3.19 16.15 12.01
C VAL A 94 3.30 17.66 12.23
N GLU A 95 4.44 18.13 12.74
CA GLU A 95 4.66 19.54 13.05
C GLU A 95 5.48 20.26 11.96
N THR A 96 6.46 19.57 11.39
CA THR A 96 7.41 20.14 10.42
C THR A 96 6.76 20.42 9.07
N VAL A 97 7.27 21.41 8.35
CA VAL A 97 6.78 21.75 7.00
C VAL A 97 7.06 20.61 6.01
N GLU A 98 8.19 19.93 6.17
CA GLU A 98 8.60 18.81 5.32
C GLU A 98 7.64 17.62 5.46
N ASP A 99 7.35 17.20 6.68
CA ASP A 99 6.43 16.08 6.95
C ASP A 99 5.00 16.41 6.50
N LYS A 100 4.53 17.65 6.72
CA LYS A 100 3.23 18.12 6.22
C LYS A 100 3.14 18.02 4.70
N THR A 101 4.22 18.42 4.01
CA THR A 101 4.28 18.38 2.55
C THR A 101 4.22 16.94 2.05
N ALA A 102 4.97 16.03 2.67
CA ALA A 102 4.96 14.61 2.31
C ALA A 102 3.57 13.96 2.53
N VAL A 103 2.89 14.27 3.63
CA VAL A 103 1.55 13.75 3.91
C VAL A 103 0.51 14.30 2.92
N GLU A 104 0.59 15.58 2.56
CA GLU A 104 -0.29 16.17 1.53
C GLU A 104 -0.02 15.59 0.13
N GLU A 105 1.24 15.31 -0.21
CA GLU A 105 1.58 14.61 -1.46
C GLU A 105 0.93 13.23 -1.52
N VAL A 106 0.96 12.47 -0.43
CA VAL A 106 0.25 11.19 -0.32
C VAL A 106 -1.25 11.38 -0.53
N LYS A 107 -1.88 12.34 0.16
CA LYS A 107 -3.32 12.62 0.04
C LYS A 107 -3.75 13.02 -1.37
N THR A 108 -2.91 13.74 -2.11
CA THR A 108 -3.19 14.16 -3.49
C THR A 108 -2.90 13.06 -4.52
N THR A 109 -2.06 12.08 -4.18
CA THR A 109 -1.71 10.96 -5.07
C THR A 109 -2.71 9.81 -4.99
N ILE A 110 -3.29 9.54 -3.82
CA ILE A 110 -4.24 8.43 -3.65
C ILE A 110 -5.44 8.52 -4.63
N PRO A 111 -6.10 9.67 -4.85
CA PRO A 111 -7.20 9.75 -5.81
C PRO A 111 -6.78 9.43 -7.26
N LYS A 112 -5.53 9.75 -7.63
CA LYS A 112 -4.97 9.41 -8.94
C LYS A 112 -4.77 7.90 -9.05
N TYR A 113 -4.28 7.28 -7.98
CA TYR A 113 -4.15 5.82 -7.89
C TYR A 113 -5.50 5.12 -8.01
N ASP A 114 -6.54 5.58 -7.31
CA ASP A 114 -7.90 4.99 -7.42
C ASP A 114 -8.45 5.06 -8.85
N SER A 115 -8.23 6.19 -9.53
CA SER A 115 -8.62 6.35 -10.93
C SER A 115 -7.87 5.39 -11.83
N ALA A 116 -6.55 5.25 -11.65
CA ALA A 116 -5.74 4.31 -12.42
C ALA A 116 -6.14 2.85 -12.15
N PHE A 117 -6.47 2.50 -10.90
CA PHE A 117 -6.94 1.16 -10.56
C PHE A 117 -8.32 0.85 -11.17
N THR A 118 -9.19 1.86 -11.31
CA THR A 118 -10.45 1.72 -12.03
C THR A 118 -10.23 1.48 -13.53
N GLU A 119 -9.24 2.16 -14.12
CA GLU A 119 -8.83 1.92 -15.51
C GLU A 119 -8.26 0.52 -15.71
N VAL A 120 -7.45 0.02 -14.76
CA VAL A 120 -6.96 -1.37 -14.77
C VAL A 120 -8.12 -2.37 -14.74
N GLN A 121 -9.17 -2.11 -13.97
CA GLN A 121 -10.37 -2.97 -13.96
C GLN A 121 -11.04 -3.00 -15.34
N ALA A 122 -11.29 -1.83 -15.94
CA ALA A 122 -11.91 -1.74 -17.26
C ALA A 122 -11.07 -2.43 -18.36
N LEU A 123 -9.75 -2.21 -18.36
CA LEU A 123 -8.84 -2.86 -19.32
C LEU A 123 -8.76 -4.37 -19.11
N THR A 124 -8.89 -4.84 -17.86
CA THR A 124 -8.92 -6.27 -17.55
C THR A 124 -10.19 -6.91 -18.06
N ASP A 125 -11.34 -6.25 -17.87
CA ASP A 125 -12.63 -6.73 -18.39
C ASP A 125 -12.64 -6.79 -19.93
N GLU A 126 -12.13 -5.75 -20.59
CA GLU A 126 -11.99 -5.71 -22.06
C GLU A 126 -11.06 -6.84 -22.56
N LYS A 127 -9.94 -7.06 -21.88
CA LYS A 127 -9.02 -8.17 -22.19
C LYS A 127 -9.72 -9.52 -22.07
N GLU A 128 -10.50 -9.77 -21.02
CA GLU A 128 -11.21 -11.04 -20.85
C GLU A 128 -12.29 -11.24 -21.93
N GLU A 129 -12.98 -10.19 -22.36
CA GLU A 129 -13.93 -10.24 -23.49
C GLU A 129 -13.24 -10.58 -24.82
N GLN A 130 -12.09 -9.96 -25.09
CA GLN A 130 -11.30 -10.25 -26.29
C GLN A 130 -10.76 -11.69 -26.26
N LEU A 131 -10.30 -12.18 -25.11
CA LEU A 131 -9.87 -13.57 -24.97
C LEU A 131 -11.01 -14.56 -25.17
N ALA A 132 -12.21 -14.25 -24.67
CA ALA A 132 -13.40 -15.08 -24.91
C ALA A 132 -13.73 -15.17 -26.41
N THR A 133 -13.59 -14.07 -27.15
CA THR A 133 -13.78 -14.03 -28.61
C THR A 133 -12.76 -14.91 -29.33
N VAL A 134 -11.48 -14.83 -28.97
CA VAL A 134 -10.42 -15.69 -29.53
C VAL A 134 -10.70 -17.17 -29.25
N GLU A 135 -11.23 -17.51 -28.07
CA GLU A 135 -11.63 -18.88 -27.75
C GLU A 135 -12.84 -19.36 -28.57
N GLU A 136 -13.81 -18.49 -28.82
CA GLU A 136 -14.96 -18.78 -29.68
C GLU A 136 -14.52 -19.02 -31.12
N ASP A 137 -13.70 -18.13 -31.68
CA ASP A 137 -13.15 -18.25 -33.03
C ASP A 137 -12.35 -19.54 -33.20
N ALA A 138 -11.53 -19.90 -32.21
CA ALA A 138 -10.79 -21.16 -32.21
C ALA A 138 -11.74 -22.37 -32.26
N ARG A 139 -12.83 -22.37 -31.49
CA ARG A 139 -13.84 -23.45 -31.52
C ARG A 139 -14.59 -23.50 -32.86
N ALA A 140 -14.85 -22.34 -33.47
CA ALA A 140 -15.45 -22.27 -34.79
C ALA A 140 -14.51 -22.89 -35.85
N ILE A 141 -13.21 -22.58 -35.79
CA ILE A 141 -12.20 -23.20 -36.66
C ILE A 141 -12.11 -24.72 -36.44
N GLU A 142 -12.12 -25.19 -35.19
CA GLU A 142 -12.15 -26.64 -34.88
C GLU A 142 -13.37 -27.33 -35.49
N THR A 143 -14.53 -26.68 -35.45
CA THR A 143 -15.77 -27.18 -36.06
C THR A 143 -15.68 -27.25 -37.58
N VAL A 144 -15.07 -26.25 -38.22
CA VAL A 144 -14.85 -26.23 -39.67
C VAL A 144 -13.87 -27.32 -40.11
N ILE A 145 -12.80 -27.54 -39.35
CA ILE A 145 -11.81 -28.60 -39.65
C ILE A 145 -12.48 -29.98 -39.54
N THR A 146 -13.23 -30.24 -38.47
CA THR A 146 -13.86 -31.54 -38.22
C THR A 146 -15.10 -31.80 -39.08
N GLY A 147 -15.75 -30.76 -39.60
CA GLY A 147 -16.84 -30.85 -40.57
C GLY A 147 -16.36 -30.87 -42.03
N SER A 148 -15.05 -30.83 -42.27
CA SER A 148 -14.46 -30.84 -43.61
C SER A 148 -14.65 -32.18 -44.31
N SER A 149 -14.66 -32.17 -45.65
CA SER A 149 -14.59 -33.40 -46.45
C SER A 149 -13.16 -33.82 -46.80
N ALA A 150 -12.17 -33.23 -46.11
CA ALA A 150 -10.75 -33.54 -46.31
C ALA A 150 -10.39 -34.95 -45.83
N ASP A 151 -9.24 -35.47 -46.26
CA ASP A 151 -8.71 -36.72 -45.72
C ASP A 151 -8.21 -36.54 -44.28
N GLN A 152 -8.18 -37.64 -43.52
CA GLN A 152 -7.77 -37.66 -42.12
C GLN A 152 -6.38 -37.02 -41.88
N ALA A 153 -5.42 -37.24 -42.79
CA ALA A 153 -4.07 -36.71 -42.61
C ALA A 153 -4.01 -35.19 -42.81
N THR A 154 -4.92 -34.63 -43.61
CA THR A 154 -5.08 -33.19 -43.79
C THR A 154 -5.75 -32.55 -42.57
N GLU A 155 -6.81 -33.17 -42.04
CA GLU A 155 -7.47 -32.71 -40.80
C GLU A 155 -6.51 -32.68 -39.61
N ASP A 156 -5.74 -33.76 -39.41
CA ASP A 156 -4.77 -33.87 -38.32
C ASP A 156 -3.71 -32.76 -38.39
N LYS A 157 -3.23 -32.43 -39.60
CA LYS A 157 -2.26 -31.34 -39.80
C LYS A 157 -2.84 -29.97 -39.46
N LEU A 158 -4.07 -29.69 -39.89
CA LEU A 158 -4.76 -28.43 -39.59
C LEU A 158 -5.00 -28.29 -38.09
N MET A 159 -5.41 -29.37 -37.43
CA MET A 159 -5.61 -29.41 -35.99
C MET A 159 -4.30 -29.18 -35.22
N ILE A 160 -3.20 -29.84 -35.61
CA ILE A 160 -1.89 -29.63 -34.98
C ILE A 160 -1.45 -28.17 -35.09
N ASN A 161 -1.61 -27.55 -36.26
CA ASN A 161 -1.25 -26.15 -36.47
C ASN A 161 -2.08 -25.21 -35.58
N LEU A 162 -3.39 -25.45 -35.48
CA LEU A 162 -4.26 -24.69 -34.59
C LEU A 162 -3.83 -24.82 -33.12
N LEU A 163 -3.52 -26.03 -32.66
CA LEU A 163 -3.05 -26.25 -31.29
C LEU A 163 -1.70 -25.56 -31.01
N ILE A 164 -0.80 -25.48 -31.99
CA ILE A 164 0.46 -24.74 -31.87
C ILE A 164 0.20 -23.24 -31.72
N ILE A 165 -0.71 -22.68 -32.53
CA ILE A 165 -1.12 -21.27 -32.43
C ILE A 165 -1.71 -20.98 -31.04
N ARG A 166 -2.69 -21.78 -30.60
CA ARG A 166 -3.32 -21.62 -29.28
C ARG A 166 -2.34 -21.75 -28.12
N ARG A 167 -1.35 -22.65 -28.23
CA ARG A 167 -0.27 -22.76 -27.23
C ARG A 167 0.56 -21.48 -27.20
N THR A 168 0.88 -20.92 -28.35
CA THR A 168 1.70 -19.70 -28.46
C THR A 168 0.98 -18.50 -27.88
N GLU A 169 -0.31 -18.34 -28.20
CA GLU A 169 -1.20 -17.31 -27.62
C GLU A 169 -1.25 -17.42 -26.09
N LYS A 170 -1.53 -18.62 -25.56
CA LYS A 170 -1.59 -18.87 -24.11
C LYS A 170 -0.25 -18.71 -23.42
N ASN A 171 0.87 -18.80 -24.12
CA ASN A 171 2.19 -18.52 -23.55
C ASN A 171 2.50 -17.01 -23.54
N TYR A 172 1.85 -16.21 -24.39
CA TYR A 172 2.04 -14.77 -24.46
C TYR A 172 1.29 -14.04 -23.33
N CYS A 173 0.03 -14.41 -23.06
CA CYS A 173 -0.82 -13.74 -22.06
C CYS A 173 -0.31 -13.77 -20.60
N PRO A 174 0.30 -14.85 -20.08
CA PRO A 174 0.80 -14.91 -18.69
C PRO A 174 2.16 -14.23 -18.51
N ASN A 175 3.00 -14.18 -19.56
CA ASN A 175 4.42 -13.83 -19.43
C ASN A 175 4.68 -12.32 -19.33
N ASN A 176 3.68 -11.48 -19.60
CA ASN A 176 3.82 -10.02 -19.52
C ASN A 176 3.44 -9.43 -18.15
N LEU A 177 3.09 -10.28 -17.17
CA LEU A 177 2.72 -9.86 -15.80
C LEU A 177 3.89 -9.85 -14.81
N VAL A 178 5.12 -10.16 -15.26
CA VAL A 178 6.34 -10.26 -14.41
C VAL A 178 7.37 -9.16 -14.75
N LEU A 179 6.92 -8.04 -15.32
CA LEU A 179 7.78 -6.86 -15.46
C LEU A 179 7.41 -5.85 -14.37
N GLU A 180 8.40 -5.56 -13.52
CA GLU A 180 8.46 -4.63 -12.36
C GLU A 180 8.20 -5.19 -10.94
#